data_AF-A0A929DQ31-F1
#
_entry.id   AF-A0A929DQ31-F1
#
_cell.length_a   1.000
_cell.length_b   1.000
_cell.length_c   1.000
_cell.angle_alpha   90.00
_cell.angle_beta   90.00
_cell.angle_gamma   90.00
#
_symmetry.space_group_name_H-M   'P 1'
#
loop_
_entity.id
_entity.type
_entity.pdbx_description
1 polymer ?
#
loop_
_entity_poly.entity_id
_entity_poly.type
_entity_poly.pdbx_seq_one_letter_code
_entity_poly.pdbx_strand_id
1 'polypeptide(L)' 'MRLRASAAQAADELHGAAETLRKGKVDVIAMACPGYTSEMEAIVRRITGRPVVLARSMMGYLAKELGG' A
#
# COMPACT_ATOMS: atom_id res chain seq x y z
N MET A 1 17.76 16.17 -10.35
CA MET A 1 18.01 14.72 -10.59
C MET A 1 17.91 14.00 -9.25
N ARG A 2 16.74 13.41 -8.92
CA ARG A 2 16.58 12.66 -7.66
C ARG A 2 17.07 11.23 -7.90
N LEU A 3 18.11 10.82 -7.16
CA LEU A 3 18.57 9.43 -7.14
C LEU A 3 17.39 8.51 -6.81
N ARG A 4 17.30 7.37 -7.48
CA ARG A 4 16.38 6.29 -7.11
C ARG A 4 16.64 5.96 -5.64
N ALA A 5 15.59 6.01 -4.81
CA ALA A 5 15.70 5.60 -3.41
C ALA A 5 16.28 4.17 -3.35
N SER A 6 17.26 3.95 -2.49
CA SER A 6 17.72 2.60 -2.19
C SER A 6 16.57 1.81 -1.54
N ALA A 7 16.60 0.47 -1.65
CA ALA A 7 15.57 -0.38 -1.08
C ALA A 7 15.35 -0.14 0.43
N ALA A 8 16.42 0.21 1.15
CA ALA A 8 16.35 0.59 2.56
C ALA A 8 15.60 1.91 2.77
N GLN A 9 15.89 2.95 1.98
CA GLN A 9 15.17 4.22 2.06
C GLN A 9 13.69 4.06 1.75
N ALA A 10 13.35 3.23 0.76
CA ALA A 10 11.96 2.94 0.42
C ALA A 10 11.22 2.22 1.57
N ALA A 11 11.90 1.33 2.30
CA ALA A 11 11.34 0.66 3.47
C ALA A 11 11.09 1.63 4.64
N ASP A 12 12.04 2.53 4.92
CA ASP A 12 11.90 3.55 5.96
C ASP A 12 10.76 4.53 5.63
N GLU A 13 10.65 4.99 4.38
CA GLU A 13 9.56 5.85 3.92
C GLU A 13 8.19 5.16 4.06
N LEU A 14 8.11 3.87 3.73
CA LEU A 14 6.89 3.08 3.90
C LEU A 14 6.48 2.99 5.38
N HIS A 15 7.44 2.74 6.28
CA HIS A 15 7.19 2.72 7.72
C HIS A 15 6.69 4.08 8.23
N GLY A 16 7.33 5.18 7.83
CA GLY A 16 6.90 6.53 8.20
C GLY A 16 5.49 6.87 7.72
N ALA A 17 5.17 6.46 6.49
CA ALA A 17 3.82 6.62 5.93
C ALA A 17 2.78 5.81 6.71
N ALA A 18 3.09 4.54 7.05
CA ALA A 18 2.20 3.69 7.82
C ALA A 18 1.93 4.25 9.24
N GLU A 19 2.96 4.76 9.91
CA GLU A 19 2.82 5.42 11.21
C GLU A 19 1.94 6.67 11.15
N THR A 20 2.06 7.45 10.08
CA THR A 20 1.22 8.62 9.82
C THR A 20 -0.24 8.22 9.65
N LEU A 21 -0.50 7.17 8.86
CA LEU A 21 -1.85 6.63 8.65
C LEU A 21 -2.45 6.06 9.95
N ARG A 22 -1.66 5.37 10.77
CA ARG A 22 -2.10 4.86 12.09
C ARG A 22 -2.60 6.00 12.98
N LYS A 23 -1.85 7.11 13.04
CA LYS A 23 -2.21 8.30 13.83
C LYS A 23 -3.44 9.02 13.27
N GLY A 24 -3.63 8.98 11.95
CA GLY A 24 -4.74 9.62 11.25
C GLY A 24 -6.12 8.98 11.46
N LYS A 25 -6.22 7.82 12.14
CA LYS A 25 -7.48 7.09 12.40
C LYS A 25 -8.32 6.79 11.15
N VAL A 26 -7.68 6.47 10.02
CA VAL A 26 -8.36 6.08 8.79
C VAL A 26 -9.05 4.71 8.92
N ASP A 27 -10.16 4.52 8.21
CA ASP A 27 -10.92 3.26 8.25
C ASP A 27 -10.45 2.23 7.22
N VAL A 28 -9.91 2.68 6.10
CA VAL A 28 -9.35 1.86 5.03
C VAL A 28 -8.18 2.56 4.36
N ILE A 29 -7.19 1.79 3.92
CA ILE A 29 -6.00 2.30 3.24
C ILE A 29 -5.95 1.74 1.83
N ALA A 30 -5.88 2.63 0.82
CA ALA A 30 -5.74 2.24 -0.58
C ALA A 30 -4.30 2.47 -1.06
N MET A 31 -3.64 1.42 -1.55
CA MET A 31 -2.30 1.47 -2.12
C MET A 31 -2.38 1.37 -3.65
N ALA A 32 -2.23 2.50 -4.35
CA ALA A 32 -2.60 2.66 -5.77
C ALA A 32 -1.42 2.83 -6.74
N CYS A 33 -0.39 1.99 -6.63
CA CYS A 33 0.75 1.97 -7.56
C CYS A 33 1.13 0.52 -7.92
N PRO A 34 1.42 0.21 -9.20
CA PRO A 34 1.90 -1.12 -9.60
C PRO A 34 3.16 -1.59 -8.85
N GLY A 35 3.97 -0.64 -8.38
CA GLY A 35 5.19 -0.91 -7.62
C GLY A 35 4.97 -1.38 -6.18
N TYR A 36 3.73 -1.35 -5.67
CA TYR A 36 3.43 -1.92 -4.36
C TYR A 36 3.27 -3.43 -4.44
N THR A 37 3.90 -4.12 -3.49
CA THR A 37 3.87 -5.58 -3.35
C THR A 37 2.99 -6.00 -2.18
N SER A 38 2.65 -7.29 -2.14
CA SER A 38 1.90 -7.88 -1.02
C SER A 38 2.70 -7.84 0.29
N GLU A 39 4.05 -7.87 0.25
CA GLU A 39 4.83 -7.67 1.48
C GLU A 39 4.65 -6.26 2.04
N MET A 40 4.69 -5.23 1.17
CA MET A 40 4.48 -3.85 1.58
C MET A 40 3.08 -3.65 2.18
N GLU A 41 2.05 -4.24 1.57
CA GLU A 41 0.69 -4.26 2.12
C GLU A 41 0.66 -4.87 3.52
N ALA A 42 1.28 -6.03 3.72
CA ALA A 42 1.30 -6.72 5.00
C ALA A 42 2.00 -5.89 6.10
N ILE A 43 3.06 -5.15 5.76
CA ILE A 43 3.75 -4.23 6.67
C ILE A 43 2.80 -3.10 7.08
N VAL A 44 2.17 -2.42 6.12
CA VAL A 44 1.24 -1.32 6.39
C VAL A 44 0.07 -1.82 7.24
N ARG A 45 -0.48 -3.00 6.92
CA ARG A 45 -1.58 -3.62 7.68
C ARG A 45 -1.17 -3.93 9.12
N ARG A 46 0.04 -4.45 9.34
CA ARG A 46 0.57 -4.75 10.68
C ARG A 46 0.77 -3.48 11.51
N ILE A 47 1.32 -2.42 10.92
CA ILE A 47 1.58 -1.16 11.63
C ILE A 47 0.28 -0.43 11.95
N THR A 48 -0.63 -0.35 10.99
CA THR A 48 -1.85 0.46 11.12
C THR A 48 -2.98 -0.27 11.83
N GLY A 49 -3.01 -1.60 11.77
CA GLY A 49 -4.14 -2.41 12.23
C GLY A 49 -5.42 -2.21 11.40
N ARG A 50 -5.30 -1.60 10.20
CA ARG A 50 -6.44 -1.27 9.34
C ARG A 50 -6.46 -2.11 8.07
N PRO A 51 -7.63 -2.33 7.46
CA PRO A 51 -7.73 -2.95 6.14
C PRO A 51 -6.92 -2.17 5.09
N VAL A 52 -6.12 -2.89 4.31
CA VAL A 52 -5.32 -2.32 3.21
C VAL A 52 -5.74 -2.98 1.91
N VAL A 53 -5.99 -2.18 0.88
CA VAL A 53 -6.39 -2.63 -0.46
C VAL A 53 -5.31 -2.23 -1.46
N LEU A 54 -4.70 -3.22 -2.11
CA LEU A 54 -3.82 -2.98 -3.25
C LEU A 54 -4.68 -2.69 -4.49
N ALA A 55 -4.57 -1.52 -5.12
CA ALA A 55 -5.43 -1.18 -6.26
C ALA A 55 -5.21 -2.11 -7.50
N ARG A 56 -4.05 -2.77 -7.60
CA ARG A 56 -3.84 -3.86 -8.57
C ARG A 56 -4.78 -5.05 -8.35
N SER A 57 -5.23 -5.29 -7.12
CA SER A 57 -6.28 -6.27 -6.81
C SER A 57 -7.67 -5.78 -7.26
N MET A 58 -7.90 -4.46 -7.30
CA MET A 58 -9.15 -3.91 -7.85
C MET A 58 -9.24 -4.08 -9.37
N MET A 59 -8.15 -3.99 -10.13
CA MET A 59 -8.21 -4.29 -11.57
C MET A 59 -8.55 -5.75 -11.83
N GLY A 60 -8.05 -6.69 -11.04
CA GLY A 60 -8.44 -8.11 -11.13
C GLY A 60 -9.93 -8.31 -10.80
N TYR A 61 -10.44 -7.59 -9.80
CA TYR A 61 -11.86 -7.63 -9.44
C TYR A 61 -12.76 -6.99 -10.52
N LEU A 62 -12.38 -5.81 -11.02
CA LEU A 62 -13.08 -5.12 -12.13
C LEU A 62 -13.05 -5.94 -13.42
N ALA A 63 -11.94 -6.60 -13.75
CA ALA A 63 -11.87 -7.50 -14.90
C ALA A 63 -12.80 -8.71 -14.75
N LYS A 64 -13.02 -9.20 -13.52
CA LYS A 64 -13.97 -10.28 -13.25
C LYS A 64 -15.43 -9.81 -13.37
N GLU A 65 -15.74 -8.59 -12.93
CA GLU A 65 -17.09 -8.01 -13.04
C GLU A 65 -17.44 -7.61 -14.49
N LEU A 66 -16.46 -7.12 -15.26
CA LEU A 66 -16.64 -6.68 -16.65
C LEU A 66 -16.46 -7.82 -17.68
N GLY A 67 -15.82 -8.92 -17.29
CA GLY A 67 -15.61 -10.11 -18.11
C GLY A 67 -16.64 -11.21 -17.91
N GLY A 68 -17.75 -10.90 -17.23
CA GLY A 68 -18.96 -11.73 -17.21
C GLY A 68 -19.60 -11.83 -18.58
#